data_AF-A0A937AUD9-F1
#
_entry.id   AF-A0A937AUD9-F1
#
_cell.length_a   1.000
_cell.length_b   1.000
_cell.length_c   1.000
_cell.angle_alpha   90.00
_cell.angle_beta   90.00
_cell.angle_gamma   90.00
#
_symmetry.space_group_name_H-M   'P 1'
#
loop_
_entity.id
_entity.type
_entity.pdbx_description
1 polymer ?
#
loop_
_entity_poly.entity_id
_entity_poly.type
_entity_poly.pdbx_seq_one_letter_code
_entity_poly.pdbx_strand_id
1 'polypeptide(L)'
;MNGRPGGLPWRRLLTAALAAAAILVYWLTRPDRGGREAVRETAAAPTAGAVAREAPPGWGTSVGFADQRRLAEHSEKHGAEFGRITKHDYLRQAQLLRDARVGGPILETVRKDGVVTRFDRDTGAFIAFNPNGVIRTFFKPNDGERYYRRQSERGRE
;
A
#
# COMPACT_ATOMS: atom_id res chain seq x y z
N MET A 1 36.16 11.12 -41.33
CA MET A 1 35.74 11.52 -39.97
C MET A 1 34.37 12.17 -40.05
N ASN A 2 33.45 11.71 -39.17
CA ASN A 2 32.23 12.39 -38.65
C ASN A 2 31.10 12.64 -39.65
N GLY A 3 29.85 12.20 -39.51
CA GLY A 3 29.09 11.58 -38.40
C GLY A 3 27.63 12.01 -38.61
N ARG A 4 26.75 11.08 -39.02
CA ARG A 4 25.33 11.37 -39.30
C ARG A 4 24.53 11.46 -38.00
N PRO A 5 23.72 12.51 -37.74
CA PRO A 5 22.81 12.51 -36.62
C PRO A 5 21.56 11.66 -36.95
N GLY A 6 21.40 10.55 -36.23
CA GLY A 6 20.19 9.72 -36.26
C GLY A 6 19.06 10.37 -35.47
N GLY A 7 18.01 10.82 -36.16
CA GLY A 7 16.78 11.29 -35.55
C GLY A 7 15.97 10.13 -34.95
N LEU A 8 15.60 10.25 -33.68
CA LEU A 8 14.69 9.32 -33.01
C LEU A 8 13.29 9.42 -33.66
N PRO A 9 12.65 8.31 -34.09
CA PRO A 9 11.46 8.39 -34.93
C PRO A 9 10.25 8.93 -34.15
N TRP A 10 9.74 10.07 -34.61
CA TRP A 10 8.55 10.82 -34.14
C TRP A 10 7.33 9.94 -33.79
N ARG A 11 7.24 8.75 -34.38
CA ARG A 11 6.21 7.74 -34.13
C ARG A 11 6.21 7.20 -32.69
N ARG A 12 7.35 7.21 -31.98
CA ARG A 12 7.44 6.76 -30.57
C ARG A 12 7.07 7.84 -29.54
N LEU A 13 7.22 9.11 -29.90
CA LEU A 13 6.76 10.22 -29.06
C LEU A 13 5.24 10.38 -29.15
N LEU A 14 4.65 10.13 -30.33
CA LEU A 14 3.20 10.16 -30.52
C LEU A 14 2.47 9.03 -29.77
N THR A 15 3.01 7.82 -29.71
CA THR A 15 2.39 6.72 -28.95
C THR A 15 2.48 6.92 -27.43
N ALA A 16 3.57 7.49 -26.92
CA ALA A 16 3.68 7.86 -25.51
C ALA A 16 2.70 8.98 -25.11
N ALA A 17 2.49 9.98 -25.99
CA ALA A 17 1.54 11.06 -25.76
C ALA A 17 0.07 10.56 -25.79
N LEU A 18 -0.27 9.63 -26.69
CA LEU A 18 -1.60 9.01 -26.75
C LEU A 18 -1.91 8.16 -25.50
N ALA A 19 -0.93 7.44 -24.96
CA ALA A 19 -1.10 6.68 -23.73
C ALA A 19 -1.35 7.58 -22.51
N ALA A 20 -0.62 8.70 -22.40
CA ALA A 20 -0.84 9.68 -21.34
C ALA A 20 -2.19 10.40 -21.46
N ALA A 21 -2.62 10.73 -22.69
CA ALA A 21 -3.93 11.32 -22.95
C ALA A 21 -5.07 10.34 -22.62
N ALA A 22 -4.94 9.05 -22.92
CA ALA A 22 -5.93 8.03 -22.58
C ALA A 22 -6.08 7.85 -21.06
N ILE A 23 -4.97 7.89 -20.31
CA ILE A 23 -4.99 7.84 -18.85
C ILE A 23 -5.64 9.10 -18.28
N LEU A 24 -5.31 10.29 -18.81
CA LEU A 24 -5.91 11.55 -18.39
C LEU A 24 -7.42 11.58 -18.66
N VAL A 25 -7.85 11.15 -19.85
CA VAL A 25 -9.28 11.00 -20.17
C VAL A 25 -9.95 10.02 -19.22
N TYR A 26 -9.32 8.88 -18.91
CA TYR A 26 -9.86 7.93 -17.93
C TYR A 26 -10.05 8.53 -16.54
N TRP A 27 -9.15 9.42 -16.09
CA TRP A 27 -9.31 10.15 -14.82
C TRP A 27 -10.38 11.26 -14.90
N LEU A 28 -10.55 11.93 -16.04
CA LEU A 28 -11.57 12.97 -16.21
C LEU A 28 -12.98 12.42 -16.49
N THR A 29 -13.09 11.24 -17.12
CA THR A 29 -14.39 10.65 -17.49
C THR A 29 -14.92 9.68 -16.47
N ARG A 30 -14.20 9.40 -15.36
CA ARG A 30 -14.80 8.69 -14.23
C ARG A 30 -15.91 9.58 -13.66
N PRO A 31 -17.19 9.20 -13.82
CA PRO A 31 -18.26 9.90 -13.14
C PRO A 31 -18.15 9.50 -11.67
N ASP A 32 -17.72 10.44 -10.84
CA ASP A 32 -18.06 10.42 -9.43
C ASP A 32 -19.59 10.35 -9.36
N ARG A 33 -20.14 9.15 -9.13
CA ARG A 33 -21.55 8.96 -8.80
C ARG A 33 -21.76 9.44 -7.35
N GLY A 34 -21.48 10.72 -7.12
CA GLY A 34 -22.11 11.52 -6.09
C GLY A 34 -23.58 11.72 -6.45
N GLY A 35 -24.37 10.67 -6.26
CA GLY A 35 -25.82 10.73 -6.24
C GLY A 35 -26.28 11.09 -4.85
N ARG A 36 -26.68 12.36 -4.69
CA ARG A 36 -27.43 12.89 -3.55
C ARG A 36 -28.69 12.06 -3.33
N GLU A 37 -29.14 11.91 -2.08
CA GLU A 37 -30.51 12.30 -1.73
C GLU A 37 -30.72 12.40 -0.22
N ALA A 38 -31.26 13.55 0.18
CA ALA A 38 -31.94 13.70 1.43
C ALA A 38 -33.33 13.07 1.27
N VAL A 39 -33.62 12.02 2.03
CA VAL A 39 -35.00 11.70 2.44
C VAL A 39 -34.95 11.32 3.91
N ARG A 40 -35.44 12.25 4.73
CA ARG A 40 -35.88 11.99 6.09
C ARG A 40 -37.29 11.40 5.95
N GLU A 41 -37.45 10.08 6.08
CA GLU A 41 -38.73 9.53 6.50
C GLU A 41 -38.59 8.17 7.18
N THR A 42 -39.15 8.14 8.37
CA THR A 42 -39.42 7.06 9.31
C THR A 42 -39.96 5.79 8.64
N ALA A 43 -39.44 4.60 8.99
CA ALA A 43 -40.23 3.46 9.51
C ALA A 43 -39.46 2.11 9.46
N ALA A 44 -39.60 1.39 10.58
CA ALA A 44 -39.68 -0.07 10.72
C ALA A 44 -38.45 -0.95 10.41
N ALA A 45 -37.88 -1.53 11.48
CA ALA A 45 -37.25 -2.85 11.48
C ALA A 45 -38.32 -3.93 11.14
N PRO A 46 -37.97 -5.12 10.59
CA PRO A 46 -37.13 -6.09 11.30
C PRO A 46 -36.17 -6.96 10.45
N THR A 47 -35.20 -7.57 11.16
CA THR A 47 -34.53 -8.87 10.93
C THR A 47 -33.98 -9.22 9.54
N ALA A 48 -32.66 -9.34 9.43
CA ALA A 48 -31.96 -10.63 9.25
C ALA A 48 -30.52 -10.41 8.76
N GLY A 49 -29.58 -11.01 9.49
CA GLY A 49 -28.21 -11.38 9.11
C GLY A 49 -27.71 -10.96 7.73
N ALA A 50 -27.15 -9.76 7.63
CA ALA A 50 -26.04 -9.52 6.74
C ALA A 50 -24.79 -9.58 7.61
N VAL A 51 -24.16 -10.76 7.64
CA VAL A 51 -22.80 -10.98 8.16
C VAL A 51 -21.96 -9.78 7.75
N ALA A 52 -21.60 -8.97 8.74
CA ALA A 52 -20.52 -8.01 8.63
C ALA A 52 -19.32 -8.81 8.15
N ARG A 53 -19.01 -8.68 6.85
CA ARG A 53 -17.78 -9.23 6.28
C ARG A 53 -16.66 -8.60 7.09
N GLU A 54 -16.07 -9.38 7.96
CA GLU A 54 -15.06 -8.97 8.93
C GLU A 54 -14.00 -8.14 8.21
N ALA A 55 -14.04 -6.83 8.41
CA ALA A 55 -12.89 -6.00 8.12
C ALA A 55 -11.78 -6.48 9.06
N PRO A 56 -10.55 -6.71 8.58
CA PRO A 56 -9.44 -6.98 9.48
C PRO A 56 -9.38 -5.87 10.54
N PRO A 57 -8.92 -6.15 11.78
CA PRO A 57 -8.91 -5.17 12.85
C PRO A 57 -8.10 -3.96 12.40
N GLY A 58 -8.79 -2.86 12.06
CA GLY A 58 -8.12 -1.61 11.78
C GLY A 58 -7.66 -1.03 13.11
N TRP A 59 -6.36 -1.11 13.42
CA TRP A 59 -5.77 -0.52 14.63
C TRP A 59 -5.97 1.01 14.71
N GLY A 60 -6.49 1.64 13.65
CA GLY A 60 -6.69 3.07 13.53
C GLY A 60 -5.46 3.77 12.94
N THR A 61 -5.67 4.95 12.37
CA THR A 61 -4.61 5.76 11.74
C THR A 61 -3.66 6.41 12.76
N SER A 62 -4.00 6.35 14.06
CA SER A 62 -3.15 6.85 15.15
C SER A 62 -2.03 5.87 15.51
N VAL A 63 -2.23 4.56 15.29
CA VAL A 63 -1.23 3.55 15.62
C VAL A 63 -0.17 3.53 14.52
N GLY A 64 1.09 3.76 14.89
CA GLY A 64 2.22 3.81 13.96
C GLY A 64 3.43 3.09 14.53
N PHE A 65 4.62 3.69 14.39
CA PHE A 65 5.81 3.25 15.12
C PHE A 65 5.66 3.49 16.63
N ALA A 66 6.50 2.83 17.43
CA ALA A 66 6.45 2.92 18.89
C ALA A 66 6.60 4.35 19.42
N ASP A 67 7.40 5.18 18.75
CA ASP A 67 7.59 6.59 19.06
C ASP A 67 8.04 7.38 17.81
N GLN A 68 8.05 8.72 17.93
CA GLN A 68 8.43 9.61 16.83
C GLN A 68 9.89 9.48 16.41
N ARG A 69 10.78 9.11 17.33
CA ARG A 69 12.20 8.90 17.03
C ARG A 69 12.37 7.66 16.16
N ARG A 70 11.68 6.56 16.47
CA ARG A 70 11.67 5.34 15.65
C ARG A 70 11.13 5.60 14.25
N LEU A 71 10.03 6.36 14.13
CA LEU A 71 9.53 6.76 12.81
C LEU A 71 10.57 7.58 12.04
N ALA A 72 11.20 8.57 12.68
CA ALA A 72 12.23 9.40 12.04
C ALA A 72 13.41 8.57 11.55
N GLU A 73 14.01 7.75 12.43
CA GLU A 73 15.13 6.85 12.10
C GLU A 73 14.82 5.93 10.94
N HIS A 74 13.60 5.38 10.91
CA HIS A 74 13.19 4.43 9.87
C HIS A 74 12.93 5.13 8.54
N SER A 75 12.24 6.28 8.58
CA SER A 75 12.00 7.10 7.39
C SER A 75 13.28 7.64 6.75
N GLU A 76 14.29 7.97 7.56
CA GLU A 76 15.59 8.43 7.06
C GLU A 76 16.33 7.33 6.32
N LYS A 77 16.29 6.10 6.86
CA LYS A 77 16.98 4.95 6.27
C LYS A 77 16.30 4.40 5.02
N HIS A 78 14.97 4.33 5.03
CA HIS A 78 14.20 3.58 4.04
C HIS A 78 13.22 4.42 3.22
N GLY A 79 12.97 5.69 3.59
CA GLY A 79 11.99 6.54 2.90
C GLY A 79 12.29 6.71 1.41
N ALA A 80 13.58 6.81 1.04
CA ALA A 80 14.00 6.96 -0.35
C ALA A 80 13.65 5.75 -1.24
N GLU A 81 13.46 4.55 -0.68
CA GLU A 81 13.04 3.34 -1.40
C GLU A 81 11.62 3.46 -1.97
N PHE A 82 10.83 4.39 -1.43
CA PHE A 82 9.47 4.70 -1.85
C PHE A 82 9.38 5.98 -2.68
N GLY A 83 10.53 6.54 -3.10
CA GLY A 83 10.64 7.77 -3.87
C GLY A 83 10.86 8.99 -2.99
N ARG A 84 10.59 10.18 -3.55
CA ARG A 84 10.69 11.45 -2.83
C ARG A 84 9.42 11.67 -2.02
N ILE A 85 9.37 11.10 -0.82
CA ILE A 85 8.20 11.15 0.06
C ILE A 85 8.52 11.84 1.38
N THR A 86 7.49 12.40 2.03
CA THR A 86 7.65 12.95 3.38
C THR A 86 7.61 11.84 4.44
N LYS A 87 8.06 12.15 5.66
CA LYS A 87 7.93 11.25 6.81
C LYS A 87 6.47 10.85 7.10
N HIS A 88 5.52 11.76 6.84
CA HIS A 88 4.09 11.47 6.99
C HIS A 88 3.62 10.48 5.91
N ASP A 89 3.98 10.70 4.65
CA ASP A 89 3.65 9.77 3.56
C ASP A 89 4.23 8.38 3.82
N TYR A 90 5.45 8.32 4.35
CA TYR A 90 6.09 7.07 4.76
C TYR A 90 5.29 6.31 5.82
N LEU A 91 4.89 7.00 6.90
CA LEU A 91 4.04 6.41 7.94
C LEU A 91 2.70 5.93 7.35
N ARG A 92 2.08 6.74 6.50
CA ARG A 92 0.81 6.42 5.86
C ARG A 92 0.93 5.17 4.98
N GLN A 93 1.98 5.04 4.18
CA GLN A 93 2.21 3.85 3.37
C GLN A 93 2.43 2.60 4.23
N ALA A 94 3.17 2.73 5.33
CA ALA A 94 3.34 1.63 6.28
C ALA A 94 1.99 1.20 6.89
N GLN A 95 1.16 2.15 7.31
CA GLN A 95 -0.18 1.87 7.84
C GLN A 95 -1.10 1.24 6.78
N LEU A 96 -1.05 1.72 5.54
CA LEU A 96 -1.83 1.15 4.44
C LEU A 96 -1.47 -0.32 4.21
N LEU A 97 -0.18 -0.68 4.22
CA LEU A 97 0.23 -2.08 4.09
C LEU A 97 -0.13 -2.92 5.34
N ARG A 98 0.01 -2.34 6.53
CA ARG A 98 -0.40 -2.97 7.80
C ARG A 98 -1.89 -3.31 7.83
N ASP A 99 -2.72 -2.45 7.23
CA ASP A 99 -4.18 -2.54 7.30
C ASP A 99 -4.79 -3.15 6.02
N ALA A 100 -3.95 -3.44 5.02
CA ALA A 100 -4.37 -4.02 3.75
C ALA A 100 -5.10 -5.36 3.93
N ARG A 101 -6.01 -5.68 3.01
CA ARG A 101 -6.64 -7.01 2.99
C ARG A 101 -5.61 -8.04 2.52
N VAL A 102 -5.50 -9.15 3.24
CA VAL A 102 -4.64 -10.28 2.86
C VAL A 102 -5.21 -10.98 1.62
N GLY A 103 -4.32 -11.42 0.73
CA GLY A 103 -4.68 -12.02 -0.56
C GLY A 103 -4.34 -11.11 -1.74
N GLY A 104 -4.46 -11.65 -2.96
CA GLY A 104 -3.97 -10.97 -4.16
C GLY A 104 -2.45 -10.76 -4.09
N PRO A 105 -1.95 -9.51 -4.16
CA PRO A 105 -0.52 -9.23 -4.06
C PRO A 105 0.01 -9.27 -2.62
N ILE A 106 -0.88 -9.27 -1.61
CA ILE A 106 -0.49 -9.19 -0.20
C ILE A 106 -0.32 -10.59 0.39
N LEU A 107 0.93 -10.90 0.78
CA LEU A 107 1.30 -12.06 1.56
C LEU A 107 1.32 -11.71 3.04
N GLU A 108 0.96 -12.67 3.90
CA GLU A 108 1.02 -12.52 5.36
C GLU A 108 1.62 -13.76 6.02
N THR A 109 2.42 -13.55 7.06
CA THR A 109 2.83 -14.58 8.01
C THR A 109 2.60 -14.07 9.43
N VAL A 110 2.03 -14.91 10.29
CA VAL A 110 1.91 -14.65 11.72
C VAL A 110 2.85 -15.61 12.47
N ARG A 111 3.73 -15.04 13.29
CA ARG A 111 4.67 -15.79 14.14
C ARG A 111 3.97 -16.30 15.41
N LYS A 112 4.60 -17.25 16.12
CA LYS A 112 4.10 -17.76 17.41
C LYS A 112 3.93 -16.67 18.48
N ASP A 113 4.80 -15.65 18.47
CA ASP A 113 4.72 -14.48 19.35
C ASP A 113 3.69 -13.43 18.91
N GLY A 114 2.88 -13.74 17.89
CA GLY A 114 1.83 -12.87 17.36
C GLY A 114 2.34 -11.73 16.48
N VAL A 115 3.66 -11.63 16.24
CA VAL A 115 4.21 -10.65 15.30
C VAL A 115 3.77 -11.02 13.89
N VAL A 116 3.16 -10.06 13.20
CA VAL A 116 2.67 -10.22 11.84
C VAL A 116 3.67 -9.59 10.88
N THR A 117 3.99 -10.28 9.79
CA THR A 117 4.72 -9.73 8.65
C THR A 117 3.85 -9.75 7.41
N ARG A 118 3.94 -8.70 6.59
CA ARG A 118 3.30 -8.67 5.28
C ARG A 118 4.26 -8.25 4.20
N PHE A 119 4.01 -8.74 3.00
CA PHE A 119 4.74 -8.37 1.80
C PHE A 119 3.77 -8.10 0.66
N ASP A 120 3.94 -6.95 0.02
CA ASP A 120 3.18 -6.57 -1.17
C ASP A 120 4.01 -6.84 -2.43
N ARG A 121 3.54 -7.77 -3.26
CA ARG A 121 4.18 -8.14 -4.53
C ARG A 121 4.20 -7.03 -5.57
N ASP A 122 3.25 -6.12 -5.54
CA ASP A 122 3.13 -5.08 -6.57
C ASP A 122 4.15 -3.96 -6.31
N THR A 123 4.32 -3.58 -5.05
CA THR A 123 5.23 -2.50 -4.64
C THR A 123 6.60 -2.97 -4.18
N GLY A 124 6.73 -4.26 -3.86
CA GLY A 124 7.91 -4.83 -3.22
C GLY A 124 8.05 -4.44 -1.75
N ALA A 125 7.02 -3.86 -1.13
CA ALA A 125 7.08 -3.37 0.24
C ALA A 125 6.91 -4.51 1.26
N PHE A 126 7.69 -4.46 2.32
CA PHE A 126 7.66 -5.38 3.46
C PHE A 126 7.34 -4.61 4.73
N ILE A 127 6.53 -5.19 5.61
CA ILE A 127 6.23 -4.65 6.94
C ILE A 127 6.26 -5.74 8.00
N ALA A 128 6.65 -5.39 9.23
CA ALA A 128 6.39 -6.19 10.42
C ALA A 128 5.79 -5.35 11.53
N PHE A 129 4.82 -5.90 12.26
CA PHE A 129 4.12 -5.20 13.34
C PHE A 129 3.70 -6.16 14.46
N ASN A 130 3.52 -5.62 15.65
CA ASN A 130 3.08 -6.37 16.84
C ASN A 130 1.57 -6.66 16.79
N PRO A 131 1.03 -7.57 17.62
CA PRO A 131 -0.42 -7.82 17.73
C PRO A 131 -1.25 -6.56 17.99
N ASN A 132 -0.68 -5.58 18.70
CA ASN A 132 -1.30 -4.29 18.99
C ASN A 132 -1.17 -3.26 17.85
N GLY A 133 -0.66 -3.66 16.68
CA GLY A 133 -0.56 -2.83 15.48
C GLY A 133 0.65 -1.89 15.43
N VAL A 134 1.48 -1.88 16.48
CA VAL A 134 2.70 -1.06 16.51
C VAL A 134 3.68 -1.57 15.46
N ILE A 135 4.06 -0.68 14.55
CA ILE A 135 4.95 -0.95 13.43
C ILE A 135 6.38 -1.11 13.96
N ARG A 136 7.00 -2.25 13.63
CA ARG A 136 8.40 -2.56 13.96
C ARG A 136 9.34 -2.16 12.83
N THR A 137 8.92 -2.37 11.59
CA THR A 137 9.71 -2.06 10.39
C THR A 137 8.82 -1.93 9.16
N PHE A 138 9.23 -1.14 8.19
CA PHE A 138 8.62 -1.00 6.86
C PHE A 138 9.73 -0.66 5.85
N PHE A 139 9.90 -1.38 4.74
CA PHE A 139 10.95 -1.09 3.75
C PHE A 139 10.77 -1.93 2.48
N LYS A 140 11.58 -1.72 1.44
CA LYS A 140 11.67 -2.58 0.25
C LYS A 140 12.93 -3.44 0.29
N PRO A 141 12.85 -4.74 0.63
CA PRO A 141 14.02 -5.61 0.60
C PRO A 141 14.54 -5.78 -0.83
N ASN A 142 15.87 -5.75 -1.00
CA ASN A 142 16.52 -5.98 -2.30
C ASN A 142 16.16 -7.34 -2.92
N ASP A 143 16.00 -8.38 -2.10
CA ASP A 143 15.63 -9.72 -2.57
C ASP A 143 14.10 -9.92 -2.73
N GLY A 144 13.30 -8.86 -2.52
CA GLY A 144 11.84 -8.89 -2.63
C GLY A 144 11.19 -10.03 -1.84
N GLU A 145 10.34 -10.81 -2.51
CA GLU A 145 9.60 -11.92 -1.88
C GLU A 145 10.53 -12.99 -1.29
N ARG A 146 11.75 -13.17 -1.80
CA ARG A 146 12.70 -14.12 -1.22
C ARG A 146 13.10 -13.71 0.19
N TYR A 147 13.27 -12.41 0.45
CA TYR A 147 13.50 -11.92 1.82
C TYR A 147 12.31 -12.26 2.73
N TYR A 148 11.09 -11.99 2.27
CA TYR A 148 9.87 -12.28 3.01
C TYR A 148 9.78 -13.77 3.40
N ARG A 149 10.04 -14.68 2.45
CA ARG A 149 10.02 -16.13 2.71
C ARG A 149 11.02 -16.54 3.79
N ARG A 150 12.27 -16.04 3.73
CA ARG A 150 13.28 -16.28 4.78
C ARG A 150 12.84 -15.76 6.16
N GLN A 151 12.17 -14.59 6.22
CA GLN A 151 11.65 -14.08 7.48
C GLN A 151 10.47 -14.91 8.00
N SER A 152 9.64 -15.46 7.11
CA SER A 152 8.50 -16.32 7.50
C SER A 152 8.94 -17.65 8.12
N GLU A 153 10.08 -18.19 7.70
CA GLU A 153 10.62 -19.46 8.19
C GLU A 153 11.16 -19.33 9.62
N ARG A 154 11.83 -18.20 9.94
CA ARG A 154 12.36 -17.89 11.28
C ARG A 154 11.29 -17.79 12.38
N GLY A 155 10.02 -17.67 11.99
CA GLY A 155 8.89 -17.55 12.90
C GLY A 155 8.26 -18.86 13.34
N ARG A 156 8.69 -19.98 12.76
CA ARG A 156 8.07 -21.31 12.93
C ARG A 156 8.76 -22.16 13.99
N GLU A 157 10.00 -21.84 14.34
CA GLU A 157 10.75 -22.43 15.46
C GLU A 157 10.18 -21.94 16.80
#